data_AF-A0A139RAR5-F1
#
_entry.id   AF-A0A139RAR5-F1
#
_cell.length_a   1.000
_cell.length_b   1.000
_cell.length_c   1.000
_cell.angle_alpha   90.00
_cell.angle_beta   90.00
_cell.angle_gamma   90.00
#
_symmetry.space_group_name_H-M   'P 1'
#
loop_
_entity.id
_entity.type
_entity.pdbx_description
1 polymer ?
#
loop_
_entity_poly.entity_id
_entity_poly.type
_entity_poly.pdbx_seq_one_letter_code
_entity_poly.pdbx_strand_id
1 'polypeptide(L)'
;MIIDEFASLQLKLDKKELAELLGYLYQIILEGRALGVFVVLGLQQANATVLPTALREQFSSIFVLGNSGEQTKNVAFQEKAQKNPDFPLKIGEGWCLKSSEISLRFICFPYLSFLNDLR
;
A
#
# COMPACT_ATOMS: atom_id res chain seq x y z
N MET A 1 12.67 -5.34 1.80
CA MET A 1 12.64 -4.89 0.40
C MET A 1 11.65 -3.74 0.27
N ILE A 2 12.00 -2.70 -0.50
CA ILE A 2 11.14 -1.54 -0.74
C ILE A 2 11.03 -1.34 -2.25
N ILE A 3 9.80 -1.19 -2.75
CA ILE A 3 9.53 -0.82 -4.14
C ILE A 3 8.73 0.48 -4.08
N ASP A 4 9.33 1.58 -4.53
CA ASP A 4 8.76 2.92 -4.39
C ASP A 4 7.50 3.13 -5.27
N GLU A 5 7.50 2.56 -6.47
CA GLU A 5 6.34 2.62 -7.37
C GLU A 5 6.13 1.29 -8.09
N PHE A 6 5.28 0.44 -7.52
CA PHE A 6 5.03 -0.90 -8.03
C PHE A 6 4.23 -0.92 -9.34
N ALA A 7 3.37 0.07 -9.61
CA ALA A 7 2.65 0.16 -10.88
C ALA A 7 3.61 0.39 -12.06
N SER A 8 4.59 1.28 -11.88
CA SER A 8 5.60 1.55 -12.90
C SER A 8 6.51 0.35 -13.17
N LEU A 9 6.78 -0.47 -12.15
CA LEU A 9 7.54 -1.71 -12.31
C LEU A 9 6.78 -2.71 -13.17
N GLN A 10 5.48 -2.91 -12.91
CA GLN A 10 4.66 -3.83 -13.69
C GLN A 10 4.60 -3.49 -15.17
N LEU A 11 4.53 -2.19 -15.50
CA LEU A 11 4.50 -1.72 -16.89
C LEU A 11 5.80 -1.98 -17.66
N LYS A 12 6.91 -2.22 -16.97
CA LYS A 12 8.23 -2.46 -17.58
C LYS A 12 8.53 -3.95 -17.80
N LEU A 13 7.78 -4.83 -17.14
CA LEU A 13 8.00 -6.28 -17.21
C LEU A 13 7.07 -6.91 -18.25
N ASP A 14 7.55 -7.96 -18.90
CA ASP A 14 6.66 -8.79 -19.70
C ASP A 14 5.71 -9.63 -18.82
N LYS A 15 4.72 -10.28 -19.43
CA LYS A 15 3.71 -11.05 -18.69
C LYS A 15 4.30 -12.20 -17.88
N LYS A 16 5.38 -12.82 -18.36
CA LYS A 16 6.02 -13.96 -17.70
C LYS A 16 6.86 -13.47 -16.53
N GLU A 17 7.69 -12.45 -16.75
CA GLU A 17 8.50 -11.81 -15.73
C GLU A 17 7.64 -11.27 -14.59
N LEU A 18 6.51 -10.63 -14.91
CA LEU A 18 5.57 -10.15 -13.90
C LEU A 18 4.96 -11.29 -13.09
N ALA A 19 4.57 -12.38 -13.74
CA ALA A 19 4.01 -13.54 -13.04
C ALA A 19 5.04 -14.18 -12.09
N GLU A 20 6.30 -14.30 -12.52
CA GLU A 20 7.41 -14.79 -11.69
C GLU A 20 7.67 -13.86 -10.50
N LEU A 21 7.74 -12.54 -10.74
CA LEU A 21 7.92 -11.54 -9.69
C LEU A 21 6.80 -11.60 -8.64
N LEU A 22 5.54 -11.70 -9.08
CA LEU A 22 4.39 -11.82 -8.16
C LEU A 22 4.47 -13.10 -7.33
N GLY A 23 4.93 -14.22 -7.91
CA GLY A 23 5.18 -15.47 -7.20
C GLY A 23 6.23 -15.31 -6.10
N TYR A 24 7.36 -14.67 -6.42
CA TYR A 24 8.40 -14.39 -5.42
C TYR A 24 7.92 -13.42 -4.33
N LEU A 25 7.21 -12.35 -4.69
CA LEU A 25 6.64 -11.41 -3.72
C LEU A 25 5.69 -12.12 -2.74
N TYR A 26 4.84 -13.00 -3.26
CA TYR A 26 3.91 -13.78 -2.46
C TYR A 26 4.64 -14.67 -1.44
N GLN A 27 5.66 -15.41 -1.89
CA GLN A 27 6.49 -16.24 -1.01
C GLN A 27 7.20 -15.41 0.07
N ILE A 28 7.83 -14.30 -0.31
CA ILE A 28 8.54 -13.44 0.64
C ILE A 28 7.59 -12.85 1.69
N ILE A 29 6.39 -12.40 1.29
CA ILE A 29 5.43 -11.81 2.23
C ILE A 29 4.89 -12.86 3.22
N LEU A 30 4.65 -14.08 2.75
CA LEU A 30 4.15 -15.18 3.59
C LEU A 30 5.22 -15.74 4.53
N GLU A 31 6.33 -16.20 3.96
CA GLU A 31 7.36 -16.95 4.68
C GLU A 31 8.37 -16.03 5.35
N GLY A 32 8.68 -14.89 4.71
CA GLY A 32 9.64 -13.92 5.21
C GLY A 32 9.26 -13.32 6.56
N ARG A 33 7.96 -13.30 6.90
CA ARG A 33 7.48 -12.82 8.21
C ARG A 33 8.12 -13.56 9.38
N ALA A 34 8.25 -14.89 9.29
CA ALA A 34 8.89 -15.70 10.34
C ALA A 34 10.40 -15.48 10.43
N LEU A 35 11.00 -14.99 9.35
CA LEU A 35 12.44 -14.75 9.19
C LEU A 35 12.83 -13.28 9.42
N GLY A 36 11.88 -12.41 9.77
CA GLY A 36 12.13 -10.97 9.91
C GLY A 36 12.36 -10.24 8.59
N VAL A 37 11.92 -10.79 7.47
CA VAL A 37 12.00 -10.20 6.13
C VAL A 37 10.67 -9.55 5.78
N PHE A 38 10.71 -8.26 5.43
CA PHE A 38 9.51 -7.46 5.15
C PHE A 38 9.55 -6.82 3.77
N VAL A 39 8.36 -6.62 3.19
CA VAL A 39 8.16 -5.95 1.91
C VAL A 39 7.31 -4.70 2.12
N VAL A 40 7.76 -3.58 1.56
CA VAL A 40 7.01 -2.32 1.49
C VAL A 40 6.80 -1.99 0.02
N LEU A 41 5.55 -1.87 -0.40
CA LEU A 41 5.17 -1.48 -1.76
C LEU A 41 4.52 -0.10 -1.73
N GLY A 42 5.10 0.85 -2.46
CA GLY A 42 4.54 2.17 -2.74
C GLY A 42 3.72 2.15 -4.03
N LEU A 43 2.63 2.91 -4.01
CA LEU A 43 1.67 3.09 -5.10
C LEU A 43 1.14 4.53 -5.05
N GLN A 44 1.34 5.31 -6.12
CA GLN A 44 0.78 6.66 -6.21
C GLN A 44 -0.73 6.66 -6.48
N GLN A 45 -1.22 5.69 -7.26
CA GLN A 45 -2.64 5.47 -7.50
C GLN A 45 -2.93 3.97 -7.42
N ALA A 46 -3.70 3.55 -6.41
CA ALA A 46 -4.11 2.15 -6.32
C ALA A 46 -5.25 1.90 -7.32
N ASN A 47 -5.02 0.99 -8.27
CA ASN A 47 -6.03 0.38 -9.12
C ASN A 47 -6.06 -1.13 -8.82
N ALA A 48 -7.24 -1.77 -8.92
CA ALA A 48 -7.40 -3.20 -8.66
C ALA A 48 -6.52 -4.09 -9.57
N THR A 49 -6.13 -3.58 -10.74
CA THR A 49 -5.19 -4.26 -11.65
C THR A 49 -3.75 -4.21 -11.16
N VAL A 50 -3.38 -3.20 -10.38
CA VAL A 50 -2.01 -2.93 -9.94
C VAL A 50 -1.64 -3.74 -8.71
N LEU A 51 -2.60 -4.09 -7.85
CA LEU A 51 -2.35 -4.93 -6.68
C LEU A 51 -3.34 -6.09 -6.65
N PRO A 52 -2.95 -7.29 -7.12
CA PRO A 52 -3.82 -8.46 -7.12
C PRO A 52 -4.39 -8.74 -5.73
N THR A 53 -5.68 -9.05 -5.64
CA THR A 53 -6.40 -9.27 -4.38
C THR A 53 -5.69 -10.27 -3.46
N ALA A 54 -5.24 -11.40 -4.03
CA ALA A 54 -4.55 -12.46 -3.28
C ALA A 54 -3.25 -11.98 -2.62
N LEU A 55 -2.53 -11.04 -3.25
CA LEU A 55 -1.32 -10.43 -2.70
C LEU A 55 -1.66 -9.39 -1.63
N ARG A 56 -2.67 -8.55 -1.89
CA ARG A 56 -3.14 -7.51 -0.97
C ARG A 56 -3.57 -8.09 0.38
N GLU A 57 -4.25 -9.23 0.36
CA GLU A 57 -4.73 -9.92 1.58
C GLU A 57 -3.59 -10.45 2.46
N GLN A 58 -2.38 -10.64 1.92
CA GLN A 58 -1.23 -11.10 2.72
C GLN A 58 -0.55 -9.97 3.51
N PHE A 59 -0.80 -8.70 3.15
CA PHE A 59 -0.20 -7.57 3.86
C PHE A 59 -0.82 -7.41 5.25
N SER A 60 0.04 -7.31 6.25
CA SER A 60 -0.37 -7.09 7.64
C SER A 60 -0.90 -5.67 7.87
N SER A 61 -0.48 -4.70 7.04
CA SER A 61 -0.85 -3.29 7.13
C SER A 61 -0.93 -2.65 5.75
N ILE A 62 -1.98 -1.89 5.51
CA ILE A 62 -2.21 -1.09 4.30
C ILE A 62 -2.38 0.37 4.72
N PHE A 63 -1.66 1.27 4.07
CA PHE A 63 -1.67 2.70 4.35
C PHE A 63 -2.22 3.46 3.14
N VAL A 64 -3.11 4.43 3.40
CA VAL A 64 -3.56 5.40 2.39
C VAL A 64 -3.32 6.77 2.96
N LEU A 65 -2.44 7.54 2.31
CA LEU A 65 -2.01 8.86 2.77
C LEU A 65 -2.76 9.97 2.06
N GLY A 66 -2.91 11.09 2.76
CA GLY A 66 -3.54 12.30 2.25
C GLY A 66 -4.94 12.10 1.70
N ASN A 67 -5.39 13.06 0.91
CA ASN A 67 -6.73 13.08 0.32
C ASN A 67 -6.80 12.21 -0.95
N SER A 68 -6.45 10.93 -0.83
CA SER A 68 -6.55 9.96 -1.92
C SER A 68 -8.01 9.78 -2.35
N GLY A 69 -8.21 9.59 -3.67
CA GLY A 69 -9.54 9.41 -4.25
C GLY A 69 -10.27 8.17 -3.74
N GLU A 70 -11.59 8.16 -3.90
CA GLU A 70 -12.48 7.09 -3.44
C GLU A 70 -12.07 5.71 -3.99
N GLN A 71 -11.66 5.65 -5.26
CA GLN A 71 -11.19 4.43 -5.90
C GLN A 71 -9.99 3.81 -5.17
N THR A 72 -8.99 4.61 -4.81
CA THR A 72 -7.81 4.15 -4.07
C THR A 72 -8.19 3.64 -2.69
N LYS A 73 -9.10 4.34 -1.98
CA LYS A 73 -9.62 3.90 -0.69
C LYS A 73 -10.39 2.58 -0.82
N ASN A 74 -11.21 2.42 -1.85
CA ASN A 74 -12.00 1.21 -2.10
C ASN A 74 -11.12 0.01 -2.43
N VAL A 75 -10.07 0.19 -3.23
CA VAL A 75 -9.10 -0.89 -3.52
C VAL A 75 -8.31 -1.26 -2.26
N ALA A 76 -7.83 -0.26 -1.51
CA ALA A 76 -7.03 -0.49 -0.31
C ALA A 76 -7.83 -1.14 0.83
N PHE A 77 -9.01 -0.59 1.14
CA PHE A 77 -9.78 -0.91 2.33
C PHE A 77 -11.07 -1.71 2.09
N GLN A 78 -11.46 -1.95 0.83
CA GLN A 78 -12.70 -2.67 0.46
C GLN A 78 -13.92 -2.10 1.18
N GLU A 79 -14.77 -2.95 1.75
CA GLU A 79 -15.97 -2.57 2.49
C GLU A 79 -15.68 -1.61 3.67
N LYS A 80 -14.45 -1.63 4.21
CA LYS A 80 -14.05 -0.73 5.30
C LYS A 80 -13.86 0.71 4.83
N ALA A 81 -13.73 0.96 3.53
CA ALA A 81 -13.62 2.30 2.97
C ALA A 81 -14.87 3.15 3.26
N GLN A 82 -16.05 2.54 3.29
CA GLN A 82 -17.32 3.23 3.56
C GLN A 82 -17.43 3.78 4.99
N LYS A 83 -16.65 3.23 5.92
CA LYS A 83 -16.61 3.67 7.33
C LYS A 83 -15.54 4.72 7.58
N ASN A 84 -14.86 5.18 6.53
CA ASN A 84 -13.79 6.15 6.65
C ASN A 84 -14.37 7.54 6.94
N PRO A 85 -13.99 8.20 8.04
CA PRO A 85 -14.38 9.58 8.29
C PRO A 85 -13.98 10.49 7.13
N ASP A 86 -14.92 11.31 6.68
CA ASP A 86 -14.69 12.24 5.58
C ASP A 86 -14.34 13.63 6.12
N PHE A 87 -13.03 13.90 6.18
CA PHE A 87 -12.49 15.22 6.51
C PHE A 87 -11.17 15.44 5.78
N PRO A 88 -10.80 16.70 5.48
CA PRO A 88 -9.58 17.01 4.77
C PRO A 88 -8.35 16.65 5.61
N LEU A 89 -7.47 15.85 5.03
CA LEU A 89 -6.20 15.44 5.62
C LEU A 89 -5.09 16.42 5.30
N LYS A 90 -4.22 16.68 6.28
CA LYS A 90 -2.98 17.46 6.13
C LYS A 90 -1.84 16.58 5.62
N ILE A 91 -0.72 17.22 5.28
CA ILE A 91 0.51 16.52 4.90
C ILE A 91 0.95 15.60 6.04
N GLY A 92 1.25 14.34 5.70
CA GLY A 92 1.64 13.31 6.68
C GLY A 92 0.47 12.58 7.33
N GLU A 93 -0.77 13.06 7.16
CA GLU A 93 -1.96 12.38 7.70
C GLU A 93 -2.49 11.31 6.75
N GLY A 94 -3.14 10.29 7.29
CA GLY A 94 -3.67 9.18 6.52
C GLY A 94 -4.51 8.20 7.32
N TRP A 95 -4.79 7.07 6.69
CA TRP A 95 -5.52 5.96 7.28
C TRP A 95 -4.72 4.67 7.14
N CYS A 96 -4.75 3.85 8.19
CA CYS A 96 -4.16 2.52 8.22
C CYS A 96 -5.23 1.46 8.45
N LEU A 97 -5.17 0.40 7.66
CA LEU A 97 -5.87 -0.85 7.93
C LEU A 97 -4.86 -1.92 8.34
N LYS A 98 -5.04 -2.52 9.52
CA LYS A 98 -4.26 -3.69 9.95
C LYS A 98 -5.09 -4.96 9.77
N SER A 99 -4.43 -6.06 9.41
CA SER A 99 -5.06 -7.36 9.09
C SER A 99 -6.03 -7.87 10.16
N SER A 100 -5.80 -7.55 11.44
CA SER A 100 -6.64 -7.97 12.57
C SER A 100 -7.65 -6.92 13.06
N GLU A 101 -7.67 -5.71 12.49
CA GLU A 101 -8.53 -4.62 12.99
C GLU A 101 -9.82 -4.46 12.18
N ILE A 102 -10.91 -4.21 12.90
CA ILE A 102 -12.25 -4.03 12.32
C ILE A 102 -12.40 -2.61 11.74
N SER A 103 -11.74 -1.62 12.35
CA SER A 103 -11.82 -0.21 11.97
C SER A 103 -10.50 0.32 11.40
N LEU A 104 -10.61 1.36 10.57
CA LEU A 104 -9.46 2.13 10.11
C LEU A 104 -8.89 2.94 11.27
N ARG A 105 -7.56 3.09 11.30
CA ARG A 105 -6.86 3.95 12.24
C ARG A 105 -6.39 5.20 11.53
N PHE A 106 -6.71 6.35 12.12
CA PHE A 106 -6.08 7.60 11.74
C PHE A 106 -4.60 7.56 12.15
N ILE A 107 -3.73 8.05 11.27
CA ILE A 107 -2.28 8.08 11.49
C ILE A 107 -1.71 9.43 11.08
N CYS A 108 -0.62 9.81 11.73
CA CYS A 108 0.17 10.99 11.38
C CYS A 108 1.64 10.58 11.30
N PHE A 109 2.23 10.67 10.11
CA PHE A 109 3.65 10.50 9.91
C PHE A 109 4.39 11.82 10.09
N PRO A 110 5.62 11.79 10.63
CA PRO A 110 6.43 12.98 10.75
C PRO A 110 6.75 13.55 9.37
N TYR A 111 6.65 14.87 9.27
CA TYR A 111 7.09 15.59 8.08
C TYR A 111 8.61 15.84 8.17
N LEU A 112 9.34 15.40 7.15
CA LEU A 112 10.78 15.55 7.08
C LEU A 112 11.13 16.88 6.38
N SER A 113 11.48 17.90 7.16
CA SER A 113 11.71 19.27 6.67
C SER A 113 12.83 19.39 5.63
N PHE A 114 13.84 18.52 5.68
CA PHE A 114 14.95 18.49 4.72
C PHE A 114 14.50 18.16 3.28
N LEU A 115 13.29 17.63 3.08
CA LEU A 115 12.73 17.40 1.75
C LEU A 115 12.40 18.69 1.00
N ASN A 116 12.29 19.82 1.70
CA ASN A 116 12.12 21.12 1.06
C ASN A 116 13.38 21.59 0.34
N ASP A 117 14.55 21.14 0.76
CA ASP A 117 15.83 21.52 0.18
C ASP A 117 16.15 20.72 -1.11
N LEU A 118 15.34 19.70 -1.41
CA LEU A 118 15.47 18.81 -2.59
C LEU A 118 14.48 19.13 -3.72
N ARG A 119 13.59 20.11 -3.53
CA ARG A 119 12.55 20.51 -4.50
C ARG A 119 12.94 21.74 -5.30
#